data_AF-A0A552HZL5-F1
#
_entry.id   AF-A0A552HZL5-F1
#
_cell.length_a   1.000
_cell.length_b   1.000
_cell.length_c   1.000
_cell.angle_alpha   90.00
_cell.angle_beta   90.00
_cell.angle_gamma   90.00
#
_symmetry.space_group_name_H-M   'P 1'
#
loop_
_entity.id
_entity.type
_entity.pdbx_description
1 polymer ?
#
loop_
_entity_poly.entity_id
_entity_poly.type
_entity_poly.pdbx_seq_one_letter_code
_entity_poly.pdbx_strand_id
1 'polypeptide(L)' 'MNAVDTNILIYVNDPRDPDKQAIAASLVSSLTDGVLVWQVACEYLAASRKLEPLGYDRAQAYDYIRDLQQVW' A
#
# COMPACT_ATOMS: atom_id res chain seq x y z
N MET A 1 9.15 0.40 16.16
CA MET A 1 7.90 0.90 15.54
C MET A 1 8.28 1.49 14.20
N ASN A 2 8.15 0.71 13.13
CA ASN A 2 8.44 1.18 11.78
C ASN A 2 7.13 1.37 11.03
N ALA A 3 6.90 2.55 10.49
CA ALA A 3 5.74 2.83 9.64
C ALA A 3 6.23 3.06 8.21
N VAL A 4 5.38 2.72 7.25
CA VAL A 4 5.61 3.06 5.84
C VAL A 4 4.82 4.30 5.45
N ASP A 5 5.34 5.03 4.48
CA ASP A 5 4.66 6.16 3.87
C ASP A 5 3.60 5.70 2.85
N THR A 6 2.60 6.54 2.61
CA THR A 6 1.55 6.33 1.60
C THR A 6 2.13 5.99 0.22
N ASN A 7 3.25 6.60 -0.17
CA ASN A 7 3.87 6.35 -1.47
C ASN A 7 4.35 4.90 -1.61
N ILE A 8 4.88 4.29 -0.54
CA ILE A 8 5.28 2.88 -0.57
C ILE A 8 4.06 2.01 -0.82
N LEU A 9 2.96 2.23 -0.10
CA LEU A 9 1.72 1.45 -0.27
C LEU A 9 1.13 1.60 -1.67
N ILE A 10 1.21 2.80 -2.26
CA ILE A 10 0.79 3.04 -3.65
C ILE A 10 1.68 2.28 -4.62
N TYR A 11 3.01 2.33 -4.47
CA TYR A 11 3.92 1.66 -5.38
C TYR A 11 3.78 0.14 -5.38
N VAL A 12 3.37 -0.50 -4.28
CA VAL A 12 3.04 -1.93 -4.27
C VAL A 12 1.98 -2.29 -5.33
N ASN A 13 1.03 -1.38 -5.57
CA ASN A 13 -0.12 -1.62 -6.44
C ASN A 13 -0.04 -0.86 -7.77
N ASP A 14 1.06 -0.14 -8.05
CA ASP A 14 1.19 0.70 -9.24
C ASP A 14 1.97 -0.03 -10.35
N PRO A 15 1.30 -0.51 -11.42
CA PRO A 15 1.96 -1.25 -12.50
C PRO A 15 2.79 -0.35 -13.44
N ARG A 16 2.72 0.98 -13.31
CA ARG A 16 3.42 1.90 -14.21
C ARG A 16 4.93 1.97 -13.95
N ASP A 17 5.33 1.70 -12.71
CA ASP A 17 6.73 1.76 -12.25
C ASP A 17 7.16 0.38 -11.67
N PRO A 18 7.44 -0.64 -12.51
CA PRO A 18 7.70 -2.01 -12.06
C PRO A 18 8.91 -2.13 -11.12
N ASP A 19 9.95 -1.32 -11.32
CA ASP A 19 11.13 -1.32 -10.44
C ASP A 19 10.77 -0.83 -9.03
N LYS A 20 9.98 0.25 -8.94
CA LYS A 20 9.51 0.77 -7.65
C LYS A 20 8.52 -0.18 -7.00
N GLN A 21 7.69 -0.84 -7.79
CA GLN A 21 6.76 -1.85 -7.30
C GLN A 21 7.51 -3.01 -6.63
N ALA A 22 8.55 -3.54 -7.28
CA ALA A 22 9.37 -4.61 -6.72
C ALA A 22 10.05 -4.19 -5.41
N ILE A 23 10.61 -2.98 -5.36
CA ILE A 23 11.23 -2.43 -4.14
C ILE A 23 10.20 -2.25 -3.03
N ALA A 24 9.04 -1.67 -3.33
CA ALA A 24 7.98 -1.43 -2.35
C ALA A 24 7.43 -2.75 -1.79
N ALA A 25 7.19 -3.74 -2.65
CA ALA A 25 6.75 -5.08 -2.22
C ALA A 25 7.78 -5.75 -1.31
N SER A 26 9.08 -5.64 -1.64
CA SER A 26 10.15 -6.16 -0.77
C SER A 26 10.24 -5.43 0.57
N LEU A 27 10.04 -4.10 0.59
CA LEU A 27 10.06 -3.31 1.82
C LEU A 27 8.89 -3.70 2.75
N VAL A 28 7.68 -3.77 2.19
CA VAL A 28 6.46 -4.13 2.94
C VAL A 28 6.54 -5.54 3.50
N SER A 29 7.01 -6.51 2.71
CA SER A 29 7.14 -7.92 3.14
C SER A 29 8.26 -8.18 4.15
N SER A 30 9.29 -7.34 4.19
CA SER A 30 10.37 -7.45 5.18
C SER A 30 10.05 -6.78 6.52
N LEU A 31 8.93 -6.07 6.62
CA LEU A 31 8.50 -5.38 7.83
C LEU A 31 7.71 -6.33 8.74
N THR A 32 8.38 -6.95 9.72
CA THR A 32 7.77 -7.93 10.64
C THR A 32 7.00 -7.31 11.81
N ASP A 33 7.31 -6.07 12.18
CA ASP A 33 6.64 -5.30 13.25
C ASP A 33 6.25 -3.90 12.73
N GLY A 34 5.55 -3.91 11.59
CA GLY A 34 5.03 -2.70 10.98
C GLY A 34 3.99 -2.01 11.86
N VAL A 35 3.77 -0.72 11.68
CA VAL A 35 2.60 -0.04 12.23
C VAL A 35 1.85 0.63 11.11
N LEU A 36 0.61 0.22 10.92
CA LEU A 36 -0.32 0.92 10.04
C LEU A 36 -0.87 2.16 10.74
N VAL A 37 -0.30 3.32 10.42
CA VAL A 37 -0.79 4.61 10.93
C VAL A 37 -2.13 4.94 10.25
N TRP A 38 -3.14 5.31 11.03
CA TRP A 38 -4.49 5.60 10.51
C TRP A 38 -4.49 6.68 9.42
N GLN A 39 -3.65 7.72 9.56
CA GLN A 39 -3.50 8.77 8.56
C GLN A 39 -3.00 8.20 7.23
N VAL A 40 -1.97 7.32 7.25
CA VAL A 40 -1.43 6.66 6.06
C VAL A 40 -2.49 5.77 5.40
N ALA A 41 -3.26 5.03 6.19
CA ALA A 41 -4.36 4.23 5.64
C ALA A 41 -5.41 5.10 4.92
N CYS A 42 -5.81 6.23 5.52
CA CYS A 42 -6.74 7.16 4.89
C CYS A 42 -6.18 7.79 3.62
N GLU A 43 -4.92 8.23 3.64
CA GLU A 43 -4.24 8.80 2.48
C GLU A 43 -4.09 7.79 1.34
N TYR A 44 -3.73 6.54 1.65
CA TYR A 44 -3.65 5.46 0.69
C TYR A 44 -5.00 5.21 0.00
N LEU A 45 -6.09 5.10 0.75
CA LEU A 45 -7.43 4.91 0.19
C LEU A 45 -7.87 6.08 -0.71
N ALA A 46 -7.44 7.30 -0.40
CA ALA A 46 -7.71 8.46 -1.24
C ALA A 46 -6.84 8.46 -2.51
N ALA A 47 -5.56 8.09 -2.38
CA ALA A 47 -4.59 8.09 -3.47
C ALA A 47 -4.75 6.90 -4.43
N SER A 48 -5.25 5.75 -3.95
CA SER A 48 -5.48 4.54 -4.75
C SER A 48 -6.48 4.75 -5.88
N ARG A 49 -7.36 5.76 -5.78
CA ARG A 49 -8.22 6.23 -6.88
C ARG A 49 -7.46 6.56 -8.16
N LYS A 50 -6.19 6.93 -8.06
CA LYS A 50 -5.31 7.21 -9.22
C LYS A 50 -4.94 5.93 -9.99
N LEU A 51 -5.17 4.76 -9.40
CA LEU A 51 -4.91 3.44 -9.97
C LEU A 51 -6.18 2.79 -10.56
N GLU A 52 -7.37 3.35 -10.32
CA GLU A 52 -8.64 2.85 -10.90
C GLU A 52 -8.58 2.70 -12.43
N PRO A 53 -8.03 3.65 -13.22
CA PRO A 53 -7.89 3.47 -14.67
C PRO A 53 -6.98 2.31 -15.09
N LEU A 54 -6.19 1.78 -14.16
CA LEU A 54 -5.26 0.67 -14.35
C LEU A 54 -5.85 -0.66 -13.88
N GLY A 55 -7.13 -0.67 -13.48
CA GLY A 55 -7.83 -1.87 -13.02
C GLY A 55 -7.65 -2.18 -11.53
N TYR A 56 -7.12 -1.24 -10.74
CA TYR A 56 -7.05 -1.37 -9.28
C TYR A 56 -8.21 -0.62 -8.63
N ASP A 57 -9.26 -1.35 -8.28
CA ASP A 57 -10.49 -0.77 -7.77
C ASP A 57 -10.44 -0.46 -6.26
N ARG A 58 -11.49 0.22 -5.80
CA ARG A 58 -11.61 0.62 -4.40
C ARG A 58 -11.75 -0.58 -3.45
N ALA A 59 -12.36 -1.68 -3.88
CA ALA A 59 -12.51 -2.88 -3.04
C ALA A 59 -11.14 -3.51 -2.77
N GLN A 60 -10.30 -3.60 -3.81
CA GLN A 60 -8.92 -4.07 -3.69
C GLN A 60 -8.10 -3.20 -2.73
N ALA A 61 -8.27 -1.87 -2.79
CA ALA A 61 -7.59 -0.96 -1.86
C ALA A 61 -8.02 -1.19 -0.39
N TYR A 62 -9.30 -1.45 -0.14
CA TYR A 62 -9.78 -1.77 1.21
C TYR A 62 -9.29 -3.13 1.69
N ASP A 63 -9.31 -4.13 0.82
CA ASP A 63 -8.80 -5.46 1.13
C ASP A 63 -7.32 -5.39 1.50
N TYR A 64 -6.52 -4.63 0.76
CA TYR A 64 -5.10 -4.44 1.06
C TYR A 64 -4.84 -3.79 2.43
N ILE A 65 -5.59 -2.74 2.79
CA ILE A 65 -5.50 -2.14 4.13
C ILE A 65 -5.90 -3.13 5.22
N ARG A 66 -6.96 -3.92 5.00
CA ARG A 66 -7.40 -4.94 5.94
C ARG A 66 -6.33 -6.02 6.15
N ASP A 67 -5.67 -6.44 5.08
CA ASP A 67 -4.59 -7.43 5.17
C ASP A 67 -3.40 -6.87 5.95
N LEU A 68 -3.03 -5.60 5.73
CA LEU A 68 -1.99 -4.94 6.53
C LEU A 68 -2.36 -4.85 8.01
N GLN A 69 -3.62 -4.56 8.36
CA GLN A 69 -4.09 -4.56 9.76
C GLN A 69 -3.99 -5.91 10.46
N GLN A 70 -3.92 -7.01 9.72
CA GLN A 70 -3.82 -8.36 10.28
C GLN A 70 -2.36 -8.80 10.49
N VAL A 71 -1.43 -8.22 9.73
CA VAL A 71 -0.02 -8.62 9.71
C VAL A 71 0.88 -7.63 10.45
N TRP A 72 0.47 -6.36 10.54
CA TRP A 72 1.20 -5.28 11.22
C TRP A 72 0.55 -4.89 12.54
#